data_AF-A0A921V315-F1
#
_entry.id   AF-A0A921V315-F1
#
_cell.length_a   1.000
_cell.length_b   1.000
_cell.length_c   1.000
_cell.angle_alpha   90.00
_cell.angle_beta   90.00
_cell.angle_gamma   90.00
#
_symmetry.space_group_name_H-M   'P 1'
#
loop_
_entity.id
_entity.type
_entity.pdbx_description
1 polymer ?
#
loop_
_entity_poly.entity_id
_entity_poly.type
_entity_poly.pdbx_seq_one_letter_code
_entity_poly.pdbx_strand_id
1 'polypeptide(L)'
;MEAQNVEVAALVQKIAALHADIAKLPSLSPSPVVDALFTNLVMACVPPSPVDVTKLSPDAQRMREELIRLCSDAEGHLEYDLLVRYIPGLAPSRVAFVGSGPLPFSSLVLAARHLPNTLFDNYDRCGAANDRARKLVRADKDLNARMSFHTVDVANLTDELGKYDVVFLAALVGMAAEDKAKVVAHLGRHMADGAALVVRSAHGARGFLYPIVDPEDIRRGGFDVLTVYHPDGEVINSVIIARKIDAHAKTEVSALVQKITGLHAAITKLPSLSPSPDVDALFTELVMACVPPSPVDVTKLGPDAQRMREELIRLCSDAEGHLEAHYADMLAGFDNPLDHLGRFPYFSNYVNLSKLEYDLLVRYVPGLAPSRVAFVGSGPLPFSSLVLAARHLPNALFDNYDRCGAANDRARKLVRADEGLRKRMSFHTADVASLTDGLGKYDVVFLAALVGMAAEDKAKVVAHLGRHMADGAALVVRSAHGARGFLYPIVDPEDIRRGGFDVLAVYHPDDEVINSVIIARKTDAHAKGPQNGHAHARGAVPIVSPPCKCCKMEANALQKREEMATTELSI
;
A
#
# COMPACT_ATOMS: atom_id res chain seq x y z
N MET A 1 -25.71 -3.07 -25.99
CA MET A 1 -24.94 -4.03 -26.81
C MET A 1 -24.92 -3.63 -28.28
N GLU A 2 -26.07 -3.37 -28.93
CA GLU A 2 -26.11 -2.89 -30.33
C GLU A 2 -25.48 -1.50 -30.53
N ALA A 3 -25.77 -0.51 -29.68
CA ALA A 3 -25.16 0.83 -29.79
C ALA A 3 -23.63 0.83 -29.61
N GLN A 4 -23.12 0.02 -28.66
CA GLN A 4 -21.68 -0.19 -28.47
C GLN A 4 -21.03 -0.85 -29.71
N ASN A 5 -21.70 -1.81 -30.35
CA ASN A 5 -21.18 -2.47 -31.55
C ASN A 5 -21.12 -1.52 -32.77
N VAL A 6 -22.04 -0.56 -32.87
CA VAL A 6 -22.04 0.46 -33.94
C VAL A 6 -20.90 1.45 -33.76
N GLU A 7 -20.65 1.94 -32.54
CA GLU A 7 -19.51 2.82 -32.24
C GLU A 7 -18.16 2.14 -32.45
N VAL A 8 -18.04 0.87 -32.04
CA VAL A 8 -16.86 0.04 -32.28
C VAL A 8 -16.58 -0.12 -33.78
N ALA A 9 -17.61 -0.44 -34.58
CA ALA A 9 -17.47 -0.60 -36.02
C ALA A 9 -17.06 0.72 -36.72
N ALA A 10 -17.64 1.85 -36.29
CA ALA A 10 -17.29 3.17 -36.81
C ALA A 10 -15.82 3.55 -36.49
N LEU A 11 -15.35 3.26 -35.28
CA LEU A 11 -13.96 3.52 -34.90
C LEU A 11 -12.99 2.66 -35.73
N VAL A 12 -13.27 1.36 -35.87
CA VAL A 12 -12.44 0.45 -36.68
C VAL A 12 -12.37 0.91 -38.14
N GLN A 13 -13.50 1.33 -38.73
CA GLN A 13 -13.53 1.88 -40.09
C GLN A 13 -12.72 3.17 -40.22
N LYS A 14 -12.81 4.08 -39.23
CA LYS A 14 -12.04 5.32 -39.22
C LYS A 14 -10.53 5.05 -39.15
N ILE A 15 -10.10 4.11 -38.29
CA ILE A 15 -8.70 3.69 -38.19
C ILE A 15 -8.23 3.03 -39.49
N ALA A 16 -9.07 2.18 -40.10
CA ALA A 16 -8.76 1.54 -41.37
C ALA A 16 -8.56 2.54 -42.52
N ALA A 17 -9.38 3.58 -42.59
CA ALA A 17 -9.24 4.65 -43.58
C ALA A 17 -7.92 5.42 -43.37
N LEU A 18 -7.62 5.81 -42.14
CA LEU A 18 -6.36 6.49 -41.81
C LEU A 18 -5.14 5.62 -42.11
N HIS A 19 -5.19 4.32 -41.80
CA HIS A 19 -4.14 3.37 -42.16
C HIS A 19 -3.92 3.31 -43.67
N ALA A 20 -5.00 3.17 -44.46
CA ALA A 20 -4.91 3.12 -45.92
C ALA A 20 -4.32 4.41 -46.51
N ASP A 21 -4.60 5.57 -45.92
CA ASP A 21 -4.05 6.85 -46.36
C ASP A 21 -2.57 7.00 -45.98
N ILE A 22 -2.17 6.55 -44.78
CA ILE A 22 -0.76 6.50 -44.38
C ILE A 22 0.03 5.54 -45.28
N ALA A 23 -0.53 4.38 -45.63
CA ALA A 23 0.12 3.39 -46.49
C ALA A 23 0.38 3.88 -47.93
N LYS A 24 -0.36 4.90 -48.41
CA LYS A 24 -0.17 5.52 -49.74
C LYS A 24 0.95 6.56 -49.75
N LEU A 25 1.47 6.96 -48.59
CA LEU A 25 2.50 7.99 -48.52
C LEU A 25 3.82 7.49 -49.14
N PRO A 26 4.47 8.30 -50.00
CA PRO A 26 5.74 7.92 -50.61
C PRO A 26 6.91 7.93 -49.61
N SER A 27 6.76 8.61 -48.47
CA SER A 27 7.73 8.69 -47.38
C SER A 27 7.01 9.03 -46.07
N LEU A 28 7.52 8.47 -44.97
CA LEU A 28 7.08 8.75 -43.60
C LEU A 28 8.01 9.76 -42.90
N SER A 29 8.84 10.47 -43.67
CA SER A 29 9.66 11.56 -43.12
C SER A 29 8.76 12.70 -42.62
N PRO A 30 9.15 13.43 -41.56
CA PRO A 30 8.34 14.52 -41.00
C PRO A 30 7.89 15.50 -42.09
N SER A 31 6.58 15.72 -42.17
CA SER A 31 5.96 16.66 -43.11
C SER A 31 4.55 17.02 -42.61
N PRO A 32 3.99 18.17 -43.00
CA PRO A 32 2.66 18.57 -42.53
C PRO A 32 1.55 17.54 -42.82
N VAL A 33 1.68 16.80 -43.93
CA VAL A 33 0.71 15.76 -44.32
C VAL A 33 0.85 14.53 -43.43
N VAL A 34 2.10 14.10 -43.17
CA VAL A 34 2.41 13.01 -42.23
C VAL A 34 1.90 13.38 -40.84
N ASP A 35 2.29 14.55 -40.32
CA ASP A 35 1.93 15.02 -38.99
C ASP A 35 0.40 15.10 -38.78
N ALA A 36 -0.34 15.58 -39.79
CA ALA A 36 -1.80 15.64 -39.73
C ALA A 36 -2.46 14.25 -39.71
N LEU A 37 -1.98 13.31 -40.52
CA LEU A 37 -2.51 11.93 -40.56
C LEU A 37 -2.24 11.19 -39.24
N PHE A 38 -1.02 11.32 -38.69
CA PHE A 38 -0.69 10.74 -37.39
C PHE A 38 -1.44 11.42 -36.24
N THR A 39 -1.61 12.74 -36.27
CA THR A 39 -2.42 13.46 -35.27
C THR A 39 -3.87 12.98 -35.30
N ASN A 40 -4.47 12.83 -36.48
CA ASN A 40 -5.84 12.33 -36.61
C ASN A 40 -5.99 10.89 -36.11
N LEU A 41 -4.97 10.05 -36.33
CA LEU A 41 -4.92 8.69 -35.83
C LEU A 41 -4.82 8.64 -34.30
N VAL A 42 -3.95 9.45 -33.69
CA VAL A 42 -3.85 9.59 -32.23
C VAL A 42 -5.17 10.07 -31.64
N MET A 43 -5.74 11.15 -32.19
CA MET A 43 -7.02 11.71 -31.74
C MET A 43 -8.21 10.76 -31.91
N ALA A 44 -8.13 9.79 -32.83
CA ALA A 44 -9.14 8.74 -32.93
C ALA A 44 -9.04 7.72 -31.78
N CYS A 45 -7.84 7.51 -31.21
CA CYS A 45 -7.58 6.47 -30.20
C CYS A 45 -7.60 6.99 -28.75
N VAL A 46 -7.56 8.32 -28.55
CA VAL A 46 -7.57 8.97 -27.22
C VAL A 46 -8.92 8.90 -26.48
N PRO A 47 -10.10 9.05 -27.13
CA PRO A 47 -11.38 8.99 -26.42
C PRO A 47 -11.58 7.63 -25.73
N PRO A 48 -12.13 7.59 -24.50
CA PRO A 48 -12.42 6.34 -23.81
C PRO A 48 -13.36 5.49 -24.68
N SER A 49 -12.88 4.31 -25.05
CA SER A 49 -13.56 3.41 -25.98
C SER A 49 -13.62 2.00 -25.39
N PRO A 50 -14.80 1.33 -25.42
CA PRO A 50 -14.97 -0.02 -24.89
C PRO A 50 -14.38 -1.11 -25.80
N VAL A 51 -13.56 -0.73 -26.80
CA VAL A 51 -12.99 -1.65 -27.79
C VAL A 51 -11.95 -2.54 -27.14
N ASP A 52 -12.22 -3.84 -27.16
CA ASP A 52 -11.24 -4.88 -26.86
C ASP A 52 -10.45 -5.22 -28.13
N VAL A 53 -9.32 -4.54 -28.33
CA VAL A 53 -8.46 -4.71 -29.51
C VAL A 53 -7.80 -6.10 -29.58
N THR A 54 -7.92 -6.92 -28.55
CA THR A 54 -7.38 -8.30 -28.54
C THR A 54 -8.29 -9.27 -29.29
N LYS A 55 -9.56 -8.92 -29.52
CA LYS A 55 -10.58 -9.74 -30.20
C LYS A 55 -10.88 -9.30 -31.64
N LEU A 56 -9.98 -8.54 -32.26
CA LEU A 56 -10.13 -8.06 -33.63
C LEU A 56 -10.02 -9.20 -34.66
N SER A 57 -10.59 -9.00 -35.85
CA SER A 57 -10.42 -9.94 -36.97
C SER A 57 -8.94 -10.03 -37.40
N PRO A 58 -8.52 -11.12 -38.07
CA PRO A 58 -7.12 -11.28 -38.51
C PRO A 58 -6.61 -10.13 -39.39
N ASP A 59 -7.46 -9.55 -40.23
CA ASP A 59 -7.11 -8.38 -41.05
C ASP A 59 -6.90 -7.11 -40.22
N ALA A 60 -7.73 -6.90 -39.20
CA ALA A 60 -7.59 -5.79 -38.27
C ALA A 60 -6.40 -5.98 -37.31
N GLN A 61 -6.03 -7.22 -36.99
CA GLN A 61 -4.81 -7.54 -36.25
C GLN A 61 -3.54 -7.21 -37.05
N ARG A 62 -3.50 -7.58 -38.35
CA ARG A 62 -2.39 -7.19 -39.25
C ARG A 62 -2.24 -5.67 -39.37
N MET A 63 -3.35 -4.98 -39.60
CA MET A 63 -3.37 -3.51 -39.65
C MET A 63 -2.87 -2.87 -38.35
N ARG A 64 -3.27 -3.43 -37.21
CA ARG A 64 -2.79 -3.00 -35.90
C ARG A 64 -1.27 -3.17 -35.76
N GLU A 65 -0.71 -4.30 -36.18
CA GLU A 65 0.75 -4.53 -36.16
C GLU A 65 1.50 -3.50 -37.01
N GLU A 66 0.94 -3.11 -38.16
CA GLU A 66 1.49 -2.07 -39.04
C GLU A 66 1.42 -0.68 -38.42
N LEU A 67 0.29 -0.31 -37.79
CA LEU A 67 0.11 0.98 -37.12
C LEU A 67 1.00 1.15 -35.89
N ILE A 68 1.21 0.08 -35.11
CA ILE A 68 2.13 0.10 -33.96
C ILE A 68 3.56 0.45 -34.41
N ARG A 69 3.98 -0.03 -35.59
CA ARG A 69 5.32 0.25 -36.13
C ARG A 69 5.53 1.72 -36.48
N LEU A 70 4.44 2.48 -36.63
CA LEU A 70 4.44 3.82 -37.18
C LEU A 70 4.36 4.93 -36.12
N CYS A 71 3.77 4.66 -34.94
CA CYS A 71 3.30 5.69 -34.02
C CYS A 71 4.19 6.00 -32.80
N SER A 72 5.41 5.49 -32.72
CA SER A 72 6.24 5.67 -31.51
C SER A 72 7.00 7.00 -31.51
N ASP A 73 6.63 7.92 -30.63
CA ASP A 73 7.57 8.82 -29.95
C ASP A 73 6.91 9.62 -28.82
N ALA A 74 7.75 9.95 -27.82
CA ALA A 74 7.54 10.78 -26.62
C ALA A 74 6.74 10.19 -25.45
N GLU A 75 7.29 10.36 -24.23
CA GLU A 75 6.65 10.44 -22.88
C GLU A 75 7.68 10.00 -21.82
N GLY A 76 7.92 10.78 -20.76
CA GLY A 76 8.91 10.40 -19.72
C GLY A 76 8.66 10.92 -18.30
N HIS A 77 7.82 11.95 -18.14
CA HIS A 77 7.56 12.55 -16.83
C HIS A 77 6.67 11.66 -15.94
N LEU A 78 5.61 11.09 -16.51
CA LEU A 78 4.67 10.19 -15.83
C LEU A 78 5.35 8.94 -15.24
N GLU A 79 6.36 8.40 -15.92
CA GLU A 79 7.01 7.16 -15.51
C GLU A 79 7.80 7.33 -14.20
N TYR A 80 8.36 8.52 -13.97
CA TYR A 80 9.05 8.84 -12.73
C TYR A 80 8.08 8.93 -11.54
N ASP A 81 6.97 9.64 -11.71
CA ASP A 81 5.97 9.82 -10.65
C ASP A 81 5.40 8.47 -10.19
N LEU A 82 5.17 7.56 -11.14
CA LEU A 82 4.73 6.19 -10.84
C LEU A 82 5.82 5.38 -10.13
N LEU A 83 7.08 5.47 -10.56
CA LEU A 83 8.19 4.78 -9.88
C LEU A 83 8.34 5.21 -8.43
N VAL A 84 8.37 6.52 -8.16
CA VAL A 84 8.50 7.05 -6.78
C VAL A 84 7.31 6.66 -5.92
N ARG A 85 6.10 6.65 -6.51
CA ARG A 85 4.87 6.28 -5.79
C ARG A 85 4.83 4.80 -5.40
N TYR A 86 5.25 3.90 -6.29
CA TYR A 86 5.10 2.45 -6.09
C TYR A 86 6.39 1.75 -5.64
N ILE A 87 7.53 2.45 -5.63
CA ILE A 87 8.80 1.99 -5.06
C ILE A 87 9.33 3.10 -4.12
N PRO A 88 8.75 3.24 -2.91
CA PRO A 88 9.14 4.31 -1.98
C PRO A 88 10.61 4.19 -1.59
N GLY A 89 11.33 5.32 -1.62
CA GLY A 89 12.76 5.37 -1.28
C GLY A 89 13.71 4.96 -2.43
N LEU A 90 13.18 4.73 -3.65
CA LEU A 90 14.01 4.44 -4.82
C LEU A 90 14.93 5.62 -5.16
N ALA A 91 16.23 5.42 -4.99
CA ALA A 91 17.29 6.33 -5.41
C ALA A 91 18.25 5.55 -6.33
N PRO A 92 17.90 5.36 -7.61
CA PRO A 92 18.64 4.47 -8.48
C PRO A 92 19.99 5.08 -8.81
N SER A 93 21.05 4.31 -8.62
CA SER A 93 22.41 4.67 -9.03
C SER A 93 22.61 4.49 -10.53
N ARG A 94 21.92 3.49 -11.13
CA ARG A 94 22.07 3.15 -12.55
C ARG A 94 20.76 2.67 -13.16
N VAL A 95 20.43 3.20 -14.33
CA VAL A 95 19.17 2.94 -15.06
C VAL A 95 19.46 2.54 -16.50
N ALA A 96 18.78 1.50 -16.98
CA ALA A 96 18.83 1.11 -18.39
C ALA A 96 17.53 1.47 -19.13
N PHE A 97 17.65 1.89 -20.38
CA PHE A 97 16.53 2.08 -21.31
C PHE A 97 16.71 1.15 -22.51
N VAL A 98 15.81 0.19 -22.66
CA VAL A 98 15.82 -0.76 -23.78
C VAL A 98 14.85 -0.27 -24.86
N GLY A 99 15.38 -0.07 -26.07
CA GLY A 99 14.63 0.51 -27.19
C GLY A 99 14.51 2.03 -27.08
N SER A 100 15.62 2.69 -26.74
CA SER A 100 15.64 4.14 -26.48
C SER A 100 15.38 5.02 -27.71
N GLY A 101 15.61 4.50 -28.92
CA GLY A 101 15.35 5.21 -30.17
C GLY A 101 16.33 6.37 -30.46
N PRO A 102 16.15 7.05 -31.62
CA PRO A 102 17.00 8.17 -32.03
C PRO A 102 16.78 9.45 -31.19
N LEU A 103 15.66 9.53 -30.48
CA LEU A 103 15.29 10.62 -29.58
C LEU A 103 14.94 10.02 -28.20
N PRO A 104 15.92 9.81 -27.31
CA PRO A 104 15.75 9.12 -26.04
C PRO A 104 15.11 10.04 -24.98
N PHE A 105 13.92 10.55 -25.26
CA PHE A 105 13.31 11.64 -24.50
C PHE A 105 13.08 11.29 -23.02
N SER A 106 12.69 10.04 -22.74
CA SER A 106 12.42 9.58 -21.38
C SER A 106 13.68 9.62 -20.53
N SER A 107 14.78 9.03 -21.01
CA SER A 107 16.04 9.04 -20.28
C SER A 107 16.61 10.45 -20.16
N LEU A 108 16.41 11.32 -21.16
CA LEU A 108 16.77 12.74 -21.07
C LEU A 108 16.00 13.48 -19.98
N VAL A 109 14.67 13.33 -19.92
CA VAL A 109 13.83 13.97 -18.90
C VAL A 109 14.21 13.47 -17.51
N LEU A 110 14.39 12.16 -17.33
CA LEU A 110 14.82 11.61 -16.05
C LEU A 110 16.20 12.14 -15.64
N ALA A 111 17.19 12.06 -16.52
CA ALA A 111 18.56 12.48 -16.25
C ALA A 111 18.66 13.98 -15.94
N ALA A 112 17.89 14.82 -16.62
CA ALA A 112 17.97 16.27 -16.51
C ALA A 112 17.14 16.84 -15.34
N ARG A 113 16.02 16.21 -14.96
CA ARG A 113 15.05 16.80 -14.03
C ARG A 113 14.86 16.04 -12.73
N HIS A 114 15.04 14.73 -12.76
CA HIS A 114 14.55 13.85 -11.69
C HIS A 114 15.64 13.04 -11.01
N LEU A 115 16.71 12.72 -11.74
CA LEU A 115 17.77 11.80 -11.34
C LEU A 115 19.16 12.34 -11.70
N PRO A 116 19.59 13.46 -11.07
CA PRO A 116 20.84 14.14 -11.42
C PRO A 116 22.10 13.32 -11.07
N ASN A 117 22.01 12.38 -10.12
CA ASN A 117 23.15 11.58 -9.65
C ASN A 117 23.17 10.16 -10.21
N THR A 118 22.35 9.89 -11.24
CA THR A 118 22.15 8.56 -11.80
C THR A 118 22.88 8.42 -13.14
N LEU A 119 23.42 7.23 -13.38
CA LEU A 119 23.98 6.84 -14.68
C LEU A 119 22.90 6.20 -15.56
N PHE A 120 22.91 6.52 -16.85
CA PHE A 120 21.91 6.08 -17.81
C PHE A 120 22.56 5.31 -18.97
N ASP A 121 22.15 4.07 -19.16
CA ASP A 121 22.57 3.24 -20.29
C ASP A 121 21.39 3.06 -21.26
N ASN A 122 21.53 3.61 -22.46
CA ASN A 122 20.51 3.57 -23.49
C ASN A 122 20.88 2.52 -24.53
N TYR A 123 20.00 1.54 -24.70
CA TYR A 123 20.20 0.40 -25.59
C TYR A 123 19.27 0.49 -26.80
N ASP A 124 19.84 0.31 -27.98
CA ASP A 124 19.09 0.20 -29.23
C ASP A 124 19.79 -0.76 -30.19
N ARG A 125 19.04 -1.46 -31.05
CA ARG A 125 19.62 -2.34 -32.07
C ARG A 125 20.17 -1.55 -33.26
N CYS A 126 19.70 -0.32 -33.47
CA CYS A 126 20.08 0.53 -34.59
C CYS A 126 21.23 1.47 -34.20
N GLY A 127 22.43 1.24 -34.75
CA GLY A 127 23.59 2.12 -34.51
C GLY A 127 23.34 3.57 -34.92
N ALA A 128 22.63 3.79 -36.03
CA ALA A 128 22.29 5.14 -36.50
C ALA A 128 21.36 5.89 -35.53
N ALA A 129 20.47 5.18 -34.82
CA ALA A 129 19.62 5.78 -33.78
C ALA A 129 20.48 6.24 -32.59
N ASN A 130 21.36 5.38 -32.09
CA ASN A 130 22.29 5.71 -31.02
C ASN A 130 23.23 6.87 -31.38
N ASP A 131 23.69 6.95 -32.63
CA ASP A 131 24.54 8.05 -33.08
C ASP A 131 23.81 9.40 -33.11
N ARG A 132 22.50 9.41 -33.44
CA ARG A 132 21.65 10.61 -33.35
C ARG A 132 21.43 10.99 -31.89
N ALA A 133 21.05 10.02 -31.06
CA ALA A 133 20.83 10.22 -29.64
C ALA A 133 22.06 10.80 -28.92
N ARG A 134 23.25 10.26 -29.20
CA ARG A 134 24.52 10.75 -28.64
C ARG A 134 24.83 12.20 -29.02
N LYS A 135 24.43 12.63 -30.23
CA LYS A 135 24.62 14.04 -30.65
C LYS A 135 23.75 15.01 -29.87
N LEU A 136 22.58 14.59 -29.40
CA LEU A 136 21.64 15.44 -28.65
C LEU A 136 22.21 15.86 -27.29
N VAL A 137 22.95 14.98 -26.62
CA VAL A 137 23.54 15.27 -25.30
C VAL A 137 24.94 15.85 -25.39
N ARG A 138 25.61 15.78 -26.54
CA ARG A 138 27.04 16.10 -26.69
C ARG A 138 27.44 17.49 -26.17
N ALA A 139 26.56 18.49 -26.33
CA ALA A 139 26.82 19.86 -25.92
C ALA A 139 26.68 20.07 -24.39
N ASP A 140 25.91 19.22 -23.72
CA ASP A 140 25.71 19.25 -22.27
C ASP A 140 26.74 18.32 -21.61
N LYS A 141 27.70 18.91 -20.88
CA LYS A 141 28.81 18.17 -20.28
C LYS A 141 28.34 17.14 -19.25
N ASP A 142 27.29 17.44 -18.50
CA ASP A 142 26.79 16.57 -17.44
C ASP A 142 26.02 15.38 -18.06
N LEU A 143 25.06 15.68 -18.95
CA LEU A 143 24.31 14.62 -19.65
C LEU A 143 25.25 13.74 -20.49
N ASN A 144 26.22 14.32 -21.18
CA ASN A 144 27.21 13.57 -21.95
C ASN A 144 28.12 12.68 -21.09
N ALA A 145 28.34 13.03 -19.81
CA ALA A 145 29.13 12.22 -18.88
C ALA A 145 28.32 11.06 -18.27
N ARG A 146 27.01 11.25 -18.05
CA ARG A 146 26.15 10.28 -17.36
C ARG A 146 25.31 9.41 -18.28
N MET A 147 25.14 9.78 -19.55
CA MET A 147 24.34 9.04 -20.52
C MET A 147 25.21 8.32 -21.55
N SER A 148 25.12 6.99 -21.56
CA SER A 148 25.77 6.11 -22.53
C SER A 148 24.77 5.55 -23.54
N PHE A 149 25.23 5.29 -24.76
CA PHE A 149 24.42 4.78 -25.87
C PHE A 149 25.09 3.58 -26.52
N HIS A 150 24.41 2.42 -26.48
CA HIS A 150 24.95 1.11 -26.80
C HIS A 150 24.16 0.45 -27.92
N THR A 151 24.87 0.01 -28.96
CA THR A 151 24.27 -0.70 -30.10
C THR A 151 24.30 -2.20 -29.86
N VAL A 152 23.28 -2.72 -29.17
CA VAL A 152 23.20 -4.13 -28.79
C VAL A 152 21.74 -4.53 -28.54
N ASP A 153 21.41 -5.78 -28.86
CA ASP A 153 20.11 -6.36 -28.49
C ASP A 153 20.13 -6.77 -27.01
N VAL A 154 19.09 -6.41 -26.26
CA VAL A 154 18.97 -6.74 -24.83
C VAL A 154 19.02 -8.25 -24.59
N ALA A 155 18.59 -9.07 -25.55
CA ALA A 155 18.67 -10.52 -25.48
C ALA A 155 20.11 -11.05 -25.36
N ASN A 156 21.11 -10.24 -25.74
CA ASN A 156 22.53 -10.58 -25.64
C ASN A 156 23.19 -10.05 -24.36
N LEU A 157 22.46 -9.27 -23.55
CA LEU A 157 22.95 -8.77 -22.26
C LEU A 157 22.62 -9.79 -21.18
N THR A 158 23.62 -10.23 -20.43
CA THR A 158 23.42 -11.12 -19.28
C THR A 158 23.92 -10.45 -18.00
N ASP A 159 25.19 -10.59 -17.66
CA ASP A 159 25.78 -10.13 -16.39
C ASP A 159 25.66 -8.62 -16.19
N GLU A 160 25.56 -7.86 -17.27
CA GLU A 160 25.34 -6.41 -17.20
C GLU A 160 23.97 -6.05 -16.64
N LEU A 161 22.93 -6.86 -16.89
CA LEU A 161 21.57 -6.57 -16.44
C LEU A 161 21.47 -6.56 -14.91
N GLY A 162 22.33 -7.30 -14.21
CA GLY A 162 22.41 -7.33 -12.76
C GLY A 162 22.94 -6.04 -12.12
N LYS A 163 23.44 -5.10 -12.93
CA LYS A 163 23.99 -3.81 -12.45
C LYS A 163 22.95 -2.68 -12.42
N TYR A 164 21.76 -2.91 -12.95
CA TYR A 164 20.73 -1.88 -13.09
C TYR A 164 19.72 -1.95 -11.95
N ASP A 165 19.50 -0.82 -11.29
CA ASP A 165 18.46 -0.67 -10.27
C ASP A 165 17.07 -0.60 -10.91
N VAL A 166 16.99 -0.02 -12.12
CA VAL A 166 15.77 0.11 -12.92
C VAL A 166 16.05 -0.18 -14.38
N VAL A 167 15.20 -0.97 -15.01
CA VAL A 167 15.18 -1.17 -16.47
C VAL A 167 13.85 -0.67 -17.03
N PHE A 168 13.92 0.23 -18.00
CA PHE A 168 12.78 0.69 -18.79
C PHE A 168 12.72 -0.10 -20.08
N LEU A 169 11.60 -0.76 -20.32
CA LEU A 169 11.31 -1.50 -21.53
C LEU A 169 10.35 -0.68 -22.40
N ALA A 170 10.86 -0.13 -23.50
CA ALA A 170 10.06 0.68 -24.40
C ALA A 170 8.95 -0.14 -25.07
N ALA A 171 7.90 0.56 -25.52
CA ALA A 171 6.70 -0.08 -26.05
C ALA A 171 7.01 -0.97 -27.28
N LEU A 172 7.98 -0.59 -28.11
CA LEU A 172 8.30 -1.28 -29.35
C LEU A 172 9.30 -2.45 -29.21
N VAL A 173 9.80 -2.71 -28.01
CA VAL A 173 10.70 -3.85 -27.80
C VAL A 173 9.87 -5.13 -27.74
N GLY A 174 10.07 -6.02 -28.71
CA GLY A 174 9.20 -7.18 -28.89
C GLY A 174 7.83 -6.75 -29.42
N MET A 175 7.77 -6.42 -30.71
CA MET A 175 6.55 -5.93 -31.37
C MET A 175 5.39 -6.91 -31.27
N ALA A 176 5.68 -8.22 -31.28
CA ALA A 176 4.72 -9.26 -30.96
C ALA A 176 4.70 -9.54 -29.44
N ALA A 177 3.52 -9.86 -28.90
CA ALA A 177 3.34 -10.16 -27.48
C ALA A 177 4.28 -11.28 -27.01
N GLU A 178 4.43 -12.35 -27.79
CA GLU A 178 5.33 -13.45 -27.48
C GLU A 178 6.80 -13.02 -27.40
N ASP A 179 7.24 -12.13 -28.29
CA ASP A 179 8.63 -11.65 -28.29
C ASP A 179 8.89 -10.72 -27.11
N LYS A 180 7.92 -9.88 -26.75
CA LYS A 180 8.01 -9.08 -25.53
C LYS A 180 8.07 -9.96 -24.29
N ALA A 181 7.24 -11.00 -24.20
CA ALA A 181 7.29 -11.96 -23.11
C ALA A 181 8.66 -12.66 -23.02
N LYS A 182 9.29 -13.00 -24.14
CA LYS A 182 10.67 -13.53 -24.16
C LYS A 182 11.69 -12.54 -23.61
N VAL A 183 11.58 -11.26 -23.99
CA VAL A 183 12.46 -10.19 -23.47
C VAL A 183 12.27 -10.01 -21.97
N VAL A 184 11.02 -9.97 -21.50
CA VAL A 184 10.71 -9.87 -20.07
C VAL A 184 11.26 -11.08 -19.30
N ALA A 185 11.07 -12.31 -19.81
CA ALA A 185 11.65 -13.50 -19.19
C ALA A 185 13.19 -13.47 -19.17
N HIS A 186 13.81 -12.90 -20.20
CA HIS A 186 15.26 -12.70 -20.23
C HIS A 186 15.73 -11.70 -19.17
N LEU A 187 15.08 -10.53 -19.09
CA LEU A 187 15.33 -9.54 -18.03
C LEU A 187 15.18 -10.17 -16.64
N GLY A 188 14.12 -10.95 -16.43
CA GLY A 188 13.87 -11.64 -15.17
C GLY A 188 14.91 -12.69 -14.80
N ARG A 189 15.62 -13.28 -15.76
CA ARG A 189 16.76 -14.18 -15.47
C ARG A 189 18.01 -13.43 -15.01
N HIS A 190 18.23 -12.20 -15.49
CA HIS A 190 19.55 -11.57 -15.40
C HIS A 190 19.59 -10.26 -14.59
N MET A 191 18.47 -9.58 -14.35
CA MET A 191 18.41 -8.43 -13.45
C MET A 191 18.72 -8.81 -12.00
N ALA A 192 19.11 -7.86 -11.16
CA ALA A 192 19.26 -8.11 -9.73
C ALA A 192 17.90 -8.32 -9.05
N ASP A 193 17.86 -9.16 -8.02
CA ASP A 193 16.68 -9.33 -7.18
C ASP A 193 16.27 -7.98 -6.56
N GLY A 194 14.97 -7.68 -6.54
CA GLY A 194 14.45 -6.40 -6.08
C GLY A 194 14.58 -5.23 -7.08
N ALA A 195 15.30 -5.39 -8.20
CA ALA A 195 15.38 -4.35 -9.23
C ALA A 195 14.01 -4.07 -9.89
N ALA A 196 13.80 -2.84 -10.32
CA ALA A 196 12.54 -2.40 -10.90
C ALA A 196 12.50 -2.59 -12.43
N LEU A 197 11.35 -3.01 -12.94
CA LEU A 197 11.05 -3.06 -14.36
C LEU A 197 9.88 -2.11 -14.66
N VAL A 198 10.08 -1.19 -15.59
CA VAL A 198 9.04 -0.30 -16.11
C VAL A 198 8.73 -0.73 -17.54
N VAL A 199 7.50 -1.14 -17.81
CA VAL A 199 7.09 -1.59 -19.15
C VAL A 199 6.02 -0.68 -19.70
N ARG A 200 6.24 -0.18 -20.93
CA ARG A 200 5.18 0.51 -21.67
C ARG A 200 4.22 -0.49 -22.33
N SER A 201 2.94 -0.17 -22.18
CA SER A 201 1.79 -0.95 -22.62
C SER A 201 0.72 0.00 -23.18
N ALA A 202 -0.45 -0.53 -23.50
CA ALA A 202 -1.63 0.24 -23.90
C ALA A 202 -2.91 -0.37 -23.32
N HIS A 203 -4.02 0.35 -23.44
CA HIS A 203 -5.35 -0.12 -23.02
C HIS A 203 -6.44 0.43 -23.95
N GLY A 204 -7.50 -0.34 -24.16
CA GLY A 204 -8.62 0.01 -25.03
C GLY A 204 -8.17 0.34 -26.46
N ALA A 205 -8.77 1.38 -27.06
CA ALA A 205 -8.45 1.81 -28.43
C ALA A 205 -6.99 2.27 -28.61
N ARG A 206 -6.28 2.68 -27.55
CA ARG A 206 -4.85 3.01 -27.65
C ARG A 206 -3.99 1.80 -28.01
N GLY A 207 -4.51 0.58 -27.85
CA GLY A 207 -3.87 -0.64 -28.30
C GLY A 207 -3.72 -0.76 -29.83
N PHE A 208 -4.31 0.13 -30.62
CA PHE A 208 -3.99 0.29 -32.05
C PHE A 208 -2.65 0.99 -32.30
N LEU A 209 -2.19 1.80 -31.35
CA LEU A 209 -0.95 2.60 -31.45
C LEU A 209 0.24 1.91 -30.78
N TYR A 210 -0.02 1.16 -29.71
CA TYR A 210 1.01 0.49 -28.92
C TYR A 210 0.59 -0.92 -28.51
N PRO A 211 1.54 -1.85 -28.32
CA PRO A 211 1.21 -3.21 -27.93
C PRO A 211 0.68 -3.25 -26.49
N ILE A 212 -0.43 -3.98 -26.31
CA ILE A 212 -0.96 -4.30 -24.98
C ILE A 212 -0.11 -5.43 -24.40
N VAL A 213 0.38 -5.20 -23.19
CA VAL A 213 1.15 -6.17 -22.41
C VAL A 213 0.25 -6.74 -21.33
N ASP A 214 0.11 -8.06 -21.30
CA ASP A 214 -0.60 -8.75 -20.23
C ASP A 214 0.26 -8.75 -18.96
N PRO A 215 -0.23 -8.24 -17.81
CA PRO A 215 0.47 -8.35 -16.54
C PRO A 215 0.88 -9.78 -16.16
N GLU A 216 0.17 -10.82 -16.62
CA GLU A 216 0.57 -12.21 -16.40
C GLU A 216 1.85 -12.59 -17.16
N ASP A 217 2.15 -11.97 -18.31
CA ASP A 217 3.44 -12.16 -18.99
C ASP A 217 4.60 -11.64 -18.14
N ILE A 218 4.38 -10.51 -17.47
CA ILE A 218 5.34 -9.90 -16.55
C ILE A 218 5.57 -10.80 -15.34
N ARG A 219 4.50 -11.37 -14.77
CA ARG A 219 4.60 -12.32 -13.65
C ARG A 219 5.31 -13.60 -14.03
N ARG A 220 4.98 -14.19 -15.18
CA ARG A 220 5.67 -15.38 -15.72
C ARG A 220 7.15 -15.12 -15.97
N GLY A 221 7.51 -13.88 -16.29
CA GLY A 221 8.89 -13.44 -16.44
C GLY A 221 9.68 -13.32 -15.14
N GLY A 222 9.08 -13.52 -13.95
CA GLY A 222 9.79 -13.45 -12.67
C GLY A 222 9.70 -12.11 -11.95
N PHE A 223 8.68 -11.31 -12.24
CA PHE A 223 8.44 -10.02 -11.60
C PHE A 223 7.11 -9.99 -10.84
N ASP A 224 7.04 -9.31 -9.70
CA ASP A 224 5.78 -8.92 -9.07
C ASP A 224 5.28 -7.63 -9.71
N VAL A 225 4.08 -7.65 -10.30
CA VAL A 225 3.45 -6.46 -10.89
C VAL A 225 2.88 -5.62 -9.76
N LEU A 226 3.48 -4.44 -9.52
CA LEU A 226 3.10 -3.54 -8.45
C LEU A 226 1.88 -2.68 -8.84
N THR A 227 1.84 -2.22 -10.09
CA THR A 227 0.70 -1.46 -10.61
C THR A 227 0.65 -1.51 -12.13
N VAL A 228 -0.56 -1.28 -12.65
CA VAL A 228 -0.81 -0.97 -14.06
C VAL A 228 -1.56 0.36 -14.09
N TYR A 229 -0.94 1.36 -14.70
CA TYR A 229 -1.52 2.68 -14.85
C TYR A 229 -2.03 2.87 -16.28
N HIS A 230 -3.30 3.25 -16.40
CA HIS A 230 -3.95 3.62 -17.65
C HIS A 230 -4.24 5.13 -17.61
N PRO A 231 -3.62 5.95 -18.48
CA PRO A 231 -3.87 7.38 -18.50
C PRO A 231 -5.26 7.71 -19.08
N ASP A 232 -5.90 8.78 -18.58
CA ASP A 232 -7.22 9.23 -19.05
C ASP A 232 -7.16 10.57 -19.82
N GLY A 233 -6.02 10.89 -20.44
CA GLY A 233 -5.80 12.16 -21.16
C GLY A 233 -4.98 12.02 -22.45
N GLU A 234 -4.19 13.05 -22.76
CA GLU A 234 -3.33 13.11 -23.96
C GLU A 234 -2.16 12.12 -23.93
N VAL A 235 -1.82 11.58 -22.75
CA VAL A 235 -0.82 10.52 -22.59
C VAL A 235 -1.35 9.22 -23.19
N ILE A 236 -0.56 8.60 -24.06
CA ILE A 236 -1.00 7.45 -24.85
C ILE A 236 -0.63 6.13 -24.17
N ASN A 237 0.55 6.04 -23.56
CA ASN A 237 1.04 4.76 -23.04
C ASN A 237 0.45 4.43 -21.67
N SER A 238 -0.02 3.18 -21.52
CA SER A 238 -0.14 2.58 -20.19
C SER A 238 1.25 2.25 -19.66
N VAL A 239 1.42 2.30 -18.34
CA VAL A 239 2.70 1.98 -17.68
C VAL A 239 2.48 0.86 -16.68
N ILE A 240 3.26 -0.20 -16.81
CA ILE A 240 3.32 -1.29 -15.83
C ILE A 240 4.60 -1.10 -15.02
N ILE A 241 4.46 -0.99 -13.69
CA ILE A 241 5.59 -1.00 -12.76
C ILE A 241 5.64 -2.37 -12.12
N ALA A 242 6.79 -3.02 -12.23
CA ALA A 242 7.03 -4.34 -11.66
C ALA A 242 8.37 -4.39 -10.92
N ARG A 243 8.54 -5.36 -10.03
CA ARG A 243 9.77 -5.58 -9.27
C ARG A 243 10.24 -7.01 -9.46
N LYS A 244 11.52 -7.22 -9.71
CA LYS A 244 12.07 -8.57 -9.82
C LYS A 244 11.88 -9.30 -8.49
N ILE A 245 11.29 -10.49 -8.55
CA ILE A 245 11.05 -11.33 -7.38
C ILE A 245 12.39 -11.76 -6.81
N ASP A 246 12.60 -11.48 -5.54
CA ASP A 246 13.71 -12.02 -4.77
C ASP A 246 13.40 -13.49 -4.45
N ALA A 247 14.22 -14.40 -5.00
CA ALA A 247 14.02 -15.83 -4.84
C ALA A 247 14.20 -16.28 -3.38
N HIS A 248 15.06 -15.59 -2.63
CA HIS A 248 15.25 -15.80 -1.21
C HIS A 248 13.99 -15.35 -0.45
N ALA A 249 13.49 -14.14 -0.72
CA ALA A 249 12.25 -13.64 -0.13
C ALA A 249 11.06 -14.56 -0.41
N LYS A 250 10.93 -15.10 -1.63
CA LYS A 250 9.88 -16.07 -1.97
C LYS A 250 9.97 -17.35 -1.13
N THR A 251 11.19 -17.83 -0.91
CA THR A 251 11.45 -19.02 -0.08
C THR A 251 11.09 -18.75 1.38
N GLU A 252 11.48 -17.59 1.91
CA GLU A 252 11.13 -17.14 3.25
C GLU A 252 9.61 -17.02 3.44
N VAL A 253 8.90 -16.41 2.49
CA VAL A 253 7.43 -16.31 2.53
C VAL A 253 6.80 -17.70 2.55
N SER A 254 7.26 -18.61 1.69
CA SER A 254 6.74 -19.98 1.63
C SER A 254 6.97 -20.72 2.96
N ALA A 255 8.17 -20.60 3.54
CA ALA A 255 8.50 -21.23 4.82
C ALA A 255 7.65 -20.67 5.97
N LEU A 256 7.45 -19.34 6.01
CA LEU A 256 6.58 -18.70 6.99
C LEU A 256 5.14 -19.17 6.85
N VAL A 257 4.56 -19.15 5.64
CA VAL A 257 3.18 -19.60 5.41
C VAL A 257 3.01 -21.07 5.81
N GLN A 258 4.00 -21.92 5.51
CA GLN A 258 3.97 -23.32 5.94
C GLN A 258 4.00 -23.45 7.47
N LYS A 259 4.84 -22.67 8.16
CA LYS A 259 4.88 -22.64 9.63
C LYS A 259 3.54 -22.21 10.22
N ILE A 260 2.96 -21.10 9.73
CA ILE A 260 1.68 -20.57 10.18
C ILE A 260 0.55 -21.59 9.94
N THR A 261 0.56 -22.28 8.80
CA THR A 261 -0.40 -23.34 8.49
C THR A 261 -0.30 -24.51 9.49
N GLY A 262 0.93 -24.90 9.87
CA GLY A 262 1.16 -25.92 10.89
C GLY A 262 0.63 -25.51 12.27
N LEU A 263 0.87 -24.25 12.66
CA LEU A 263 0.37 -23.69 13.92
C LEU A 263 -1.16 -23.59 13.93
N HIS A 264 -1.78 -23.10 12.86
CA HIS A 264 -3.24 -23.09 12.69
C HIS A 264 -3.82 -24.50 12.87
N ALA A 265 -3.26 -25.50 12.18
CA ALA A 265 -3.72 -26.89 12.30
C ALA A 265 -3.56 -27.48 13.72
N ALA A 266 -2.57 -27.02 14.48
CA ALA A 266 -2.37 -27.42 15.88
C ALA A 266 -3.39 -26.71 16.80
N ILE A 267 -3.58 -25.39 16.64
CA ILE A 267 -4.51 -24.58 17.43
C ILE A 267 -5.96 -25.08 17.23
N THR A 268 -6.38 -25.35 16.00
CA THR A 268 -7.74 -25.85 15.71
C THR A 268 -8.05 -27.20 16.36
N LYS A 269 -7.03 -27.98 16.74
CA LYS A 269 -7.20 -29.27 17.43
C LYS A 269 -7.30 -29.14 18.96
N LEU A 270 -7.06 -27.95 19.51
CA LEU A 270 -7.17 -27.74 20.95
C LEU A 270 -8.63 -27.91 21.40
N PRO A 271 -8.87 -28.58 22.55
CA PRO A 271 -10.23 -28.76 23.06
C PRO A 271 -10.82 -27.46 23.64
N SER A 272 -9.97 -26.49 23.96
CA SER A 272 -10.34 -25.16 24.47
C SER A 272 -9.24 -24.16 24.14
N LEU A 273 -9.63 -22.89 24.00
CA LEU A 273 -8.73 -21.74 23.87
C LEU A 273 -8.54 -20.99 25.20
N SER A 274 -9.03 -21.53 26.32
CA SER A 274 -8.76 -20.97 27.65
C SER A 274 -7.26 -21.05 27.98
N PRO A 275 -6.70 -20.09 28.75
CA PRO A 275 -5.30 -20.11 29.14
C PRO A 275 -4.86 -21.45 29.73
N SER A 276 -3.81 -22.01 29.15
CA SER A 276 -3.19 -23.28 29.55
C SER A 276 -1.80 -23.36 28.93
N PRO A 277 -0.87 -24.18 29.47
CA PRO A 277 0.48 -24.28 28.92
C PRO A 277 0.53 -24.56 27.41
N ASP A 278 -0.35 -25.42 26.90
CA ASP A 278 -0.39 -25.79 25.48
C ASP A 278 -0.91 -24.65 24.60
N VAL A 279 -1.98 -23.97 25.04
CA VAL A 279 -2.55 -22.79 24.37
C VAL A 279 -1.50 -21.68 24.34
N ASP A 280 -0.91 -21.37 25.50
CA ASP A 280 0.06 -20.29 25.66
C ASP A 280 1.30 -20.54 24.80
N ALA A 281 1.79 -21.79 24.72
CA ALA A 281 2.92 -22.15 23.88
C ALA A 281 2.62 -21.96 22.38
N LEU A 282 1.48 -22.43 21.89
CA LEU A 282 1.11 -22.33 20.48
C LEU A 282 0.89 -20.87 20.04
N PHE A 283 0.17 -20.08 20.83
CA PHE A 283 -0.04 -18.66 20.52
C PHE A 283 1.25 -17.84 20.66
N THR A 284 2.12 -18.17 21.63
CA THR A 284 3.45 -17.56 21.72
C THR A 284 4.27 -17.86 20.47
N GLU A 285 4.30 -19.11 20.01
CA GLU A 285 5.04 -19.47 18.79
C GLU A 285 4.46 -18.76 17.55
N LEU A 286 3.13 -18.63 17.48
CA LEU A 286 2.45 -17.90 16.42
C LEU A 286 2.84 -16.41 16.40
N VAL A 287 2.78 -15.74 17.55
CA VAL A 287 3.20 -14.33 17.66
C VAL A 287 4.67 -14.18 17.29
N MET A 288 5.55 -15.05 17.80
CA MET A 288 6.98 -15.02 17.51
C MET A 288 7.31 -15.28 16.02
N ALA A 289 6.45 -15.99 15.28
CA ALA A 289 6.57 -16.15 13.84
C ALA A 289 6.14 -14.88 13.06
N CYS A 290 5.25 -14.07 13.62
CA CYS A 290 4.66 -12.89 12.97
C CYS A 290 5.35 -11.56 13.30
N VAL A 291 6.09 -11.47 14.41
CA VAL A 291 6.77 -10.24 14.86
C VAL A 291 7.99 -9.86 13.99
N PRO A 292 8.87 -10.79 13.58
CA PRO A 292 10.01 -10.43 12.75
C PRO A 292 9.60 -9.77 11.41
N PRO A 293 10.40 -8.84 10.87
CA PRO A 293 10.18 -8.32 9.53
C PRO A 293 10.13 -9.46 8.51
N SER A 294 9.14 -9.41 7.62
CA SER A 294 8.94 -10.43 6.60
C SER A 294 8.49 -9.77 5.29
N PRO A 295 8.96 -10.26 4.13
CA PRO A 295 8.51 -9.78 2.84
C PRO A 295 7.10 -10.28 2.46
N VAL A 296 6.41 -11.03 3.34
CA VAL A 296 5.06 -11.53 3.08
C VAL A 296 4.06 -10.38 2.96
N ASP A 297 3.34 -10.37 1.84
CA ASP A 297 2.09 -9.64 1.72
C ASP A 297 0.93 -10.61 1.93
N VAL A 298 0.38 -10.60 3.15
CA VAL A 298 -0.71 -11.52 3.51
C VAL A 298 -1.99 -11.25 2.71
N THR A 299 -2.13 -10.09 2.07
CA THR A 299 -3.30 -9.76 1.23
C THR A 299 -3.23 -10.42 -0.15
N LYS A 300 -2.03 -10.78 -0.59
CA LYS A 300 -1.76 -11.44 -1.89
C LYS A 300 -1.66 -12.97 -1.80
N LEU A 301 -1.92 -13.56 -0.64
CA LEU A 301 -1.88 -15.01 -0.47
C LEU A 301 -2.96 -15.70 -1.31
N GLY A 302 -2.70 -16.95 -1.70
CA GLY A 302 -3.65 -17.79 -2.42
C GLY A 302 -4.93 -18.07 -1.60
N PRO A 303 -6.04 -18.50 -2.24
CA PRO A 303 -7.34 -18.62 -1.60
C PRO A 303 -7.36 -19.49 -0.34
N ASP A 304 -6.59 -20.57 -0.31
CA ASP A 304 -6.53 -21.50 0.83
C ASP A 304 -5.86 -20.85 2.04
N ALA A 305 -4.75 -20.13 1.79
CA ALA A 305 -4.05 -19.38 2.82
C ALA A 305 -4.86 -18.17 3.31
N GLN A 306 -5.69 -17.55 2.47
CA GLN A 306 -6.64 -16.51 2.92
C GLN A 306 -7.70 -17.09 3.86
N ARG A 307 -8.30 -18.23 3.52
CA ARG A 307 -9.28 -18.89 4.41
C ARG A 307 -8.66 -19.29 5.74
N MET A 308 -7.46 -19.86 5.72
CA MET A 308 -6.69 -20.17 6.94
C MET A 308 -6.46 -18.90 7.77
N ARG A 309 -6.03 -17.81 7.12
CA ARG A 309 -5.80 -16.52 7.79
C ARG A 309 -7.07 -15.97 8.44
N GLU A 310 -8.21 -16.01 7.76
CA GLU A 310 -9.49 -15.55 8.31
C GLU A 310 -9.92 -16.37 9.54
N GLU A 311 -9.73 -17.69 9.49
CA GLU A 311 -10.00 -18.57 10.64
C GLU A 311 -9.03 -18.29 11.79
N LEU A 312 -7.74 -18.11 11.49
CA LEU A 312 -6.72 -17.82 12.49
C LEU A 312 -6.96 -16.51 13.22
N ILE A 313 -7.44 -15.45 12.53
CA ILE A 313 -7.84 -14.19 13.17
C ILE A 313 -8.98 -14.40 14.16
N ARG A 314 -9.96 -15.27 13.84
CA ARG A 314 -11.05 -15.60 14.77
C ARG A 314 -10.53 -16.36 15.99
N LEU A 315 -9.65 -17.34 15.77
CA LEU A 315 -9.01 -18.10 16.86
C LEU A 315 -8.18 -17.18 17.77
N CYS A 316 -7.43 -16.24 17.21
CA CYS A 316 -6.72 -15.20 17.98
C CYS A 316 -7.70 -14.35 18.79
N SER A 317 -8.81 -13.92 18.17
CA SER A 317 -9.83 -13.13 18.87
C SER A 317 -10.43 -13.87 20.07
N ASP A 318 -10.75 -15.14 19.91
CA ASP A 318 -11.36 -15.94 20.98
C ASP A 318 -10.36 -16.24 22.09
N ALA A 319 -9.12 -16.59 21.74
CA ALA A 319 -8.04 -16.85 22.69
C ALA A 319 -7.68 -15.58 23.49
N GLU A 320 -7.55 -14.42 22.83
CA GLU A 320 -7.33 -13.14 23.50
C GLU A 320 -8.49 -12.81 24.46
N GLY A 321 -9.73 -13.00 24.04
CA GLY A 321 -10.89 -12.78 24.90
C GLY A 321 -10.91 -13.67 26.14
N HIS A 322 -10.53 -14.95 26.01
CA HIS A 322 -10.38 -15.86 27.16
C HIS A 322 -9.23 -15.47 28.07
N LEU A 323 -8.08 -15.08 27.50
CA LEU A 323 -6.92 -14.64 28.26
C LEU A 323 -7.24 -13.38 29.07
N GLU A 324 -7.81 -12.37 28.43
CA GLU A 324 -8.23 -11.14 29.10
C GLU A 324 -9.27 -11.40 30.17
N ALA A 325 -10.26 -12.26 29.93
CA ALA A 325 -11.26 -12.64 30.93
C ALA A 325 -10.63 -13.33 32.15
N HIS A 326 -9.73 -14.28 31.93
CA HIS A 326 -9.01 -14.98 33.00
C HIS A 326 -8.22 -14.01 33.88
N TYR A 327 -7.45 -13.11 33.26
CA TYR A 327 -6.65 -12.14 34.00
C TYR A 327 -7.53 -11.07 34.66
N ALA A 328 -8.62 -10.63 34.03
CA ALA A 328 -9.55 -9.71 34.66
C ALA A 328 -10.21 -10.31 35.92
N ASP A 329 -10.62 -11.59 35.87
CA ASP A 329 -11.18 -12.29 37.03
C ASP A 329 -10.14 -12.46 38.15
N MET A 330 -8.90 -12.81 37.79
CA MET A 330 -7.78 -12.91 38.74
C MET A 330 -7.44 -11.55 39.39
N LEU A 331 -7.34 -10.49 38.59
CA LEU A 331 -7.04 -9.14 39.07
C LEU A 331 -8.15 -8.57 39.96
N ALA A 332 -9.41 -8.87 39.66
CA ALA A 332 -10.54 -8.48 40.47
C ALA A 332 -10.55 -9.15 41.87
N GLY A 333 -9.71 -10.16 42.10
CA GLY A 333 -9.49 -10.78 43.41
C GLY A 333 -8.65 -9.94 44.39
N PHE A 334 -7.90 -8.94 43.90
CA PHE A 334 -7.09 -8.05 44.75
C PHE A 334 -7.92 -6.88 45.31
N ASP A 335 -7.47 -6.33 46.43
CA ASP A 335 -8.10 -5.14 47.05
C ASP A 335 -8.07 -3.95 46.08
N ASN A 336 -6.90 -3.67 45.48
CA ASN A 336 -6.72 -2.74 44.38
C ASN A 336 -6.22 -3.47 43.12
N PRO A 337 -7.12 -3.81 42.17
CA PRO A 337 -6.72 -4.52 40.95
C PRO A 337 -5.67 -3.79 40.11
N LEU A 338 -5.66 -2.45 40.14
CA LEU A 338 -4.80 -1.63 39.28
C LEU A 338 -3.31 -1.71 39.66
N ASP A 339 -2.99 -2.01 40.91
CA ASP A 339 -1.60 -2.17 41.38
C ASP A 339 -0.95 -3.48 40.87
N HIS A 340 -1.75 -4.38 40.30
CA HIS A 340 -1.33 -5.70 39.89
C HIS A 340 -1.39 -5.94 38.37
N LEU A 341 -1.65 -4.89 37.58
CA LEU A 341 -1.76 -4.98 36.12
C LEU A 341 -0.50 -5.59 35.45
N GLY A 342 0.68 -5.42 36.07
CA GLY A 342 1.94 -6.01 35.59
C GLY A 342 1.97 -7.55 35.58
N ARG A 343 0.97 -8.22 36.16
CA ARG A 343 0.83 -9.70 36.07
C ARG A 343 0.36 -10.18 34.71
N PHE A 344 -0.26 -9.31 33.91
CA PHE A 344 -0.74 -9.67 32.59
C PHE A 344 0.45 -9.84 31.61
N PRO A 345 0.55 -10.95 30.86
CA PRO A 345 1.73 -11.25 30.03
C PRO A 345 2.07 -10.16 29.01
N TYR A 346 1.05 -9.49 28.45
CA TYR A 346 1.23 -8.43 27.45
C TYR A 346 1.16 -7.01 28.03
N PHE A 347 1.35 -6.85 29.35
CA PHE A 347 1.25 -5.55 30.02
C PHE A 347 2.11 -4.47 29.35
N SER A 348 3.40 -4.75 29.15
CA SER A 348 4.33 -3.79 28.53
C SER A 348 3.93 -3.44 27.09
N ASN A 349 3.45 -4.42 26.32
CA ASN A 349 2.94 -4.19 24.97
C ASN A 349 1.75 -3.21 24.96
N TYR A 350 0.80 -3.39 25.87
CA TYR A 350 -0.35 -2.49 26.00
C TYR A 350 0.05 -1.08 26.45
N VAL A 351 1.00 -0.94 27.36
CA VAL A 351 1.54 0.36 27.78
C VAL A 351 2.20 1.07 26.59
N ASN A 352 3.06 0.37 25.86
CA ASN A 352 3.79 0.92 24.71
C ASN A 352 2.84 1.30 23.56
N LEU A 353 1.88 0.42 23.23
CA LEU A 353 0.89 0.69 22.19
C LEU A 353 0.01 1.89 22.56
N SER A 354 -0.49 1.97 23.79
CA SER A 354 -1.34 3.09 24.21
C SER A 354 -0.60 4.43 24.21
N LYS A 355 0.67 4.42 24.62
CA LYS A 355 1.54 5.60 24.52
C LYS A 355 1.77 5.99 23.06
N LEU A 356 2.08 5.03 22.19
CA LEU A 356 2.27 5.27 20.75
C LEU A 356 1.01 5.89 20.13
N GLU A 357 -0.17 5.34 20.43
CA GLU A 357 -1.44 5.86 19.92
C GLU A 357 -1.69 7.30 20.37
N TYR A 358 -1.42 7.61 21.64
CA TYR A 358 -1.50 8.97 22.16
C TYR A 358 -0.51 9.92 21.48
N ASP A 359 0.76 9.53 21.36
CA ASP A 359 1.81 10.36 20.75
C ASP A 359 1.49 10.66 19.28
N LEU A 360 0.99 9.67 18.53
CA LEU A 360 0.54 9.85 17.15
C LEU A 360 -0.68 10.77 17.07
N LEU A 361 -1.67 10.59 17.96
CA LEU A 361 -2.86 11.42 18.01
C LEU A 361 -2.51 12.90 18.24
N VAL A 362 -1.70 13.20 19.26
CA VAL A 362 -1.29 14.59 19.58
C VAL A 362 -0.45 15.18 18.45
N ARG A 363 0.41 14.38 17.83
CA ARG A 363 1.28 14.84 16.73
C ARG A 363 0.50 15.20 15.47
N TYR A 364 -0.46 14.36 15.08
CA TYR A 364 -1.15 14.51 13.79
C TYR A 364 -2.48 15.25 13.89
N VAL A 365 -3.02 15.45 15.09
CA VAL A 365 -4.21 16.27 15.36
C VAL A 365 -3.86 17.41 16.33
N PRO A 366 -3.06 18.40 15.89
CA PRO A 366 -2.56 19.44 16.76
C PRO A 366 -3.69 20.29 17.36
N GLY A 367 -3.58 20.61 18.65
CA GLY A 367 -4.59 21.39 19.38
C GLY A 367 -5.76 20.56 19.91
N LEU A 368 -5.81 19.25 19.64
CA LEU A 368 -6.82 18.37 20.22
C LEU A 368 -6.55 18.17 21.72
N ALA A 369 -7.51 18.56 22.54
CA ALA A 369 -7.54 18.27 23.97
C ALA A 369 -8.82 17.46 24.27
N PRO A 370 -8.78 16.11 24.11
CA PRO A 370 -9.98 15.29 24.22
C PRO A 370 -10.61 15.40 25.60
N SER A 371 -11.88 15.78 25.64
CA SER A 371 -12.71 15.79 26.84
C SER A 371 -13.52 14.49 26.97
N ARG A 372 -13.91 13.89 25.84
CA ARG A 372 -14.64 12.62 25.78
C ARG A 372 -14.04 11.69 24.74
N VAL A 373 -13.72 10.49 25.18
CA VAL A 373 -13.13 9.42 24.36
C VAL A 373 -14.06 8.22 24.36
N ALA A 374 -14.33 7.66 23.18
CA ALA A 374 -14.92 6.33 23.08
C ALA A 374 -13.84 5.29 22.77
N PHE A 375 -13.92 4.13 23.43
CA PHE A 375 -13.10 2.97 23.08
C PHE A 375 -14.01 1.82 22.67
N VAL A 376 -14.00 1.47 21.38
CA VAL A 376 -14.87 0.44 20.79
C VAL A 376 -14.13 -0.89 20.72
N GLY A 377 -14.70 -1.91 21.36
CA GLY A 377 -14.08 -3.22 21.55
C GLY A 377 -13.08 -3.19 22.70
N SER A 378 -13.51 -2.71 23.87
CA SER A 378 -12.62 -2.56 25.03
C SER A 378 -12.26 -3.87 25.73
N GLY A 379 -13.05 -4.94 25.53
CA GLY A 379 -12.79 -6.24 26.13
C GLY A 379 -13.00 -6.30 27.65
N PRO A 380 -12.86 -7.51 28.24
CA PRO A 380 -12.96 -7.70 29.70
C PRO A 380 -11.81 -7.09 30.48
N LEU A 381 -10.67 -6.83 29.82
CA LEU A 381 -9.48 -6.21 30.39
C LEU A 381 -9.11 -4.97 29.57
N PRO A 382 -9.73 -3.81 29.84
CA PRO A 382 -9.67 -2.60 29.01
C PRO A 382 -8.35 -1.84 29.17
N PHE A 383 -7.22 -2.52 28.94
CA PHE A 383 -5.88 -2.03 29.22
C PHE A 383 -5.57 -0.70 28.56
N SER A 384 -6.00 -0.56 27.30
CA SER A 384 -5.66 0.61 26.50
C SER A 384 -6.32 1.86 27.03
N SER A 385 -7.63 1.79 27.31
CA SER A 385 -8.35 2.93 27.90
C SER A 385 -7.93 3.18 29.35
N LEU A 386 -7.54 2.16 30.12
CA LEU A 386 -6.95 2.34 31.45
C LEU A 386 -5.65 3.13 31.39
N VAL A 387 -4.70 2.74 30.53
CA VAL A 387 -3.40 3.42 30.39
C VAL A 387 -3.60 4.85 29.89
N LEU A 388 -4.44 5.05 28.86
CA LEU A 388 -4.77 6.37 28.35
C LEU A 388 -5.39 7.25 29.45
N ALA A 389 -6.41 6.76 30.16
CA ALA A 389 -7.12 7.51 31.19
C ALA A 389 -6.24 7.85 32.40
N ALA A 390 -5.32 6.96 32.77
CA ALA A 390 -4.45 7.13 33.94
C ALA A 390 -3.23 8.01 33.65
N ARG A 391 -2.63 7.91 32.45
CA ARG A 391 -1.29 8.49 32.18
C ARG A 391 -1.27 9.60 31.15
N HIS A 392 -2.18 9.58 30.17
CA HIS A 392 -2.06 10.43 28.98
C HIS A 392 -3.22 11.42 28.81
N LEU A 393 -4.41 11.05 29.30
CA LEU A 393 -5.64 11.84 29.22
C LEU A 393 -6.35 11.88 30.59
N PRO A 394 -5.70 12.44 31.63
CA PRO A 394 -6.21 12.40 33.01
C PRO A 394 -7.52 13.20 33.21
N ASN A 395 -7.81 14.13 32.30
CA ASN A 395 -9.00 14.99 32.36
C ASN A 395 -10.15 14.50 31.47
N ALA A 396 -9.94 13.46 30.66
CA ALA A 396 -10.96 12.96 29.74
C ALA A 396 -11.90 11.94 30.41
N LEU A 397 -13.15 11.93 29.96
CA LEU A 397 -14.12 10.87 30.21
C LEU A 397 -13.98 9.78 29.16
N PHE A 398 -14.04 8.52 29.59
CA PHE A 398 -13.91 7.35 28.73
C PHE A 398 -15.21 6.56 28.74
N ASP A 399 -15.83 6.44 27.57
CA ASP A 399 -16.96 5.53 27.33
C ASP A 399 -16.42 4.29 26.60
N ASN A 400 -16.35 3.16 27.30
CA ASN A 400 -15.85 1.89 26.79
C ASN A 400 -17.03 1.04 26.32
N TYR A 401 -16.92 0.48 25.11
CA TYR A 401 -17.98 -0.29 24.47
C TYR A 401 -17.51 -1.71 24.17
N ASP A 402 -18.35 -2.67 24.55
CA ASP A 402 -18.22 -4.06 24.16
C ASP A 402 -19.60 -4.68 23.92
N ARG A 403 -19.71 -5.64 23.00
CA ARG A 403 -20.96 -6.37 22.76
C ARG A 403 -21.28 -7.37 23.89
N CYS A 404 -20.26 -7.80 24.63
CA CYS A 404 -20.38 -8.80 25.69
C CYS A 404 -20.60 -8.12 27.05
N GLY A 405 -21.79 -8.29 27.63
CA GLY A 405 -22.09 -7.74 28.96
C GLY A 405 -21.15 -8.25 30.06
N ALA A 406 -20.79 -9.54 30.02
CA ALA A 406 -19.86 -10.11 30.97
C ALA A 406 -18.44 -9.52 30.86
N ALA A 407 -18.03 -9.06 29.67
CA ALA A 407 -16.77 -8.34 29.51
C ALA A 407 -16.81 -6.98 30.22
N ASN A 408 -17.87 -6.21 29.98
CA ASN A 408 -18.07 -4.91 30.64
C ASN A 408 -18.18 -5.03 32.17
N ASP A 409 -18.81 -6.09 32.68
CA ASP A 409 -18.91 -6.33 34.13
C ASP A 409 -17.55 -6.62 34.76
N ARG A 410 -16.69 -7.38 34.08
CA ARG A 410 -15.31 -7.61 34.51
C ARG A 410 -14.50 -6.31 34.50
N ALA A 411 -14.56 -5.58 33.39
CA ALA A 411 -13.88 -4.31 33.23
C ALA A 411 -14.24 -3.30 34.33
N ARG A 412 -15.53 -3.21 34.70
CA ARG A 412 -16.01 -2.34 35.77
C ARG A 412 -15.46 -2.71 37.15
N LYS A 413 -15.24 -4.00 37.43
CA LYS A 413 -14.66 -4.45 38.71
C LYS A 413 -13.21 -4.02 38.87
N LEU A 414 -12.45 -3.85 37.78
CA LEU A 414 -11.04 -3.50 37.84
C LEU A 414 -10.81 -2.08 38.39
N VAL A 415 -11.67 -1.14 38.02
CA VAL A 415 -11.55 0.27 38.47
C VAL A 415 -12.24 0.55 39.80
N ARG A 416 -12.79 -0.47 40.48
CA ARG A 416 -13.66 -0.28 41.65
C ARG A 416 -12.98 0.47 42.82
N ALA A 417 -11.68 0.23 43.00
CA ALA A 417 -10.89 0.76 44.11
C ALA A 417 -10.32 2.16 43.82
N ASP A 418 -10.31 2.59 42.56
CA ASP A 418 -9.80 3.90 42.15
C ASP A 418 -10.97 4.86 41.90
N GLU A 419 -11.19 5.79 42.83
CA GLU A 419 -12.32 6.73 42.75
C GLU A 419 -12.24 7.64 41.51
N GLY A 420 -11.03 8.02 41.10
CA GLY A 420 -10.81 8.92 39.96
C GLY A 420 -11.18 8.25 38.64
N LEU A 421 -10.66 7.04 38.40
CA LEU A 421 -10.96 6.25 37.21
C LEU A 421 -12.42 5.77 37.23
N ARG A 422 -12.96 5.35 38.38
CA ARG A 422 -14.37 4.94 38.50
C ARG A 422 -15.36 6.04 38.11
N LYS A 423 -15.03 7.31 38.38
CA LYS A 423 -15.86 8.47 37.97
C LYS A 423 -15.72 8.81 36.49
N ARG A 424 -14.55 8.56 35.88
CA ARG A 424 -14.26 8.95 34.50
C ARG A 424 -14.49 7.85 33.47
N MET A 425 -14.47 6.59 33.87
CA MET A 425 -14.61 5.44 32.97
C MET A 425 -15.99 4.79 33.11
N SER A 426 -16.73 4.77 32.01
CA SER A 426 -17.99 4.05 31.87
C SER A 426 -17.83 2.85 30.94
N PHE A 427 -18.63 1.82 31.17
CA PHE A 427 -18.62 0.57 30.39
C PHE A 427 -20.04 0.27 29.92
N HIS A 428 -20.20 0.06 28.62
CA HIS A 428 -21.49 0.00 27.92
C HIS A 428 -21.60 -1.26 27.08
N THR A 429 -22.66 -2.02 27.32
CA THR A 429 -22.98 -3.21 26.51
C THR A 429 -23.73 -2.80 25.27
N ALA A 430 -23.03 -2.61 24.16
CA ALA A 430 -23.62 -2.21 22.90
C ALA A 430 -22.75 -2.64 21.71
N ASP A 431 -23.40 -2.88 20.58
CA ASP A 431 -22.74 -2.99 19.28
C ASP A 431 -22.52 -1.57 18.73
N VAL A 432 -21.32 -1.27 18.26
CA VAL A 432 -21.03 0.03 17.63
C VAL A 432 -21.92 0.31 16.42
N ALA A 433 -22.34 -0.74 15.69
CA ALA A 433 -23.22 -0.61 14.54
C ALA A 433 -24.63 -0.08 14.91
N SER A 434 -25.04 -0.17 16.18
CA SER A 434 -26.30 0.38 16.67
C SER A 434 -26.16 1.74 17.36
N LEU A 435 -24.93 2.23 17.59
CA LEU A 435 -24.68 3.55 18.17
C LEU A 435 -24.83 4.62 17.09
N THR A 436 -25.86 5.46 17.15
CA THR A 436 -26.04 6.60 16.24
C THR A 436 -25.82 7.93 16.97
N ASP A 437 -26.82 8.38 17.71
CA ASP A 437 -26.91 9.75 18.26
C ASP A 437 -25.85 10.02 19.35
N GLY A 438 -25.29 8.94 19.91
CA GLY A 438 -24.24 9.02 20.93
C GLY A 438 -22.84 9.22 20.37
N LEU A 439 -22.57 9.00 19.08
CA LEU A 439 -21.21 9.08 18.54
C LEU A 439 -20.72 10.51 18.30
N GLY A 440 -21.64 11.45 18.05
CA GLY A 440 -21.32 12.86 17.81
C GLY A 440 -20.80 13.62 19.03
N LYS A 441 -20.79 13.01 20.22
CA LYS A 441 -20.31 13.63 21.47
C LYS A 441 -18.82 13.36 21.76
N TYR A 442 -18.16 12.52 20.95
CA TYR A 442 -16.79 12.09 21.20
C TYR A 442 -15.81 12.92 20.39
N ASP A 443 -14.78 13.42 21.07
CA ASP A 443 -13.65 14.11 20.44
C ASP A 443 -12.73 13.09 19.74
N VAL A 444 -12.64 11.89 20.31
CA VAL A 444 -11.83 10.78 19.80
C VAL A 444 -12.59 9.46 19.93
N VAL A 445 -12.55 8.66 18.88
CA VAL A 445 -12.97 7.26 18.90
C VAL A 445 -11.77 6.36 18.62
N PHE A 446 -11.49 5.43 19.53
CA PHE A 446 -10.54 4.34 19.31
C PHE A 446 -11.29 3.11 18.83
N LEU A 447 -10.83 2.50 17.75
CA LEU A 447 -11.37 1.28 17.18
C LEU A 447 -10.35 0.15 17.36
N ALA A 448 -10.67 -0.81 18.24
CA ALA A 448 -9.79 -1.92 18.56
C ALA A 448 -9.51 -2.83 17.37
N ALA A 449 -8.46 -3.65 17.48
CA ALA A 449 -7.96 -4.47 16.37
C ALA A 449 -9.00 -5.49 15.88
N LEU A 450 -9.73 -6.11 16.81
CA LEU A 450 -10.64 -7.23 16.56
C LEU A 450 -12.11 -6.82 16.34
N VAL A 451 -12.40 -5.51 16.31
CA VAL A 451 -13.72 -5.03 15.88
C VAL A 451 -13.82 -5.10 14.36
N GLY A 452 -14.79 -5.86 13.85
CA GLY A 452 -14.87 -6.19 12.42
C GLY A 452 -13.74 -7.11 12.01
N MET A 453 -13.81 -8.39 12.39
CA MET A 453 -12.73 -9.37 12.16
C MET A 453 -12.47 -9.67 10.67
N ALA A 454 -13.45 -9.38 9.80
CA ALA A 454 -13.25 -9.34 8.35
C ALA A 454 -13.03 -7.89 7.87
N ALA A 455 -12.22 -7.72 6.82
CA ALA A 455 -11.92 -6.41 6.26
C ALA A 455 -13.20 -5.63 5.89
N GLU A 456 -14.16 -6.29 5.25
CA GLU A 456 -15.45 -5.69 4.90
C GLU A 456 -16.27 -5.25 6.11
N ASP A 457 -16.26 -6.04 7.19
CA ASP A 457 -17.00 -5.70 8.40
C ASP A 457 -16.37 -4.52 9.12
N LYS A 458 -15.04 -4.45 9.14
CA LYS A 458 -14.32 -3.29 9.68
C LYS A 458 -14.59 -2.03 8.85
N ALA A 459 -14.60 -2.15 7.53
CA ALA A 459 -14.96 -1.06 6.63
C ALA A 459 -16.41 -0.57 6.87
N LYS A 460 -17.36 -1.48 7.13
CA LYS A 460 -18.74 -1.12 7.51
C LYS A 460 -18.78 -0.36 8.84
N VAL A 461 -18.02 -0.80 9.84
CA VAL A 461 -17.92 -0.09 11.14
C VAL A 461 -17.34 1.30 10.95
N VAL A 462 -16.27 1.44 10.16
CA VAL A 462 -15.66 2.73 9.86
C VAL A 462 -16.64 3.64 9.12
N ALA A 463 -17.33 3.15 8.09
CA ALA A 463 -18.36 3.92 7.40
C ALA A 463 -19.51 4.34 8.33
N HIS A 464 -19.87 3.48 9.29
CA HIS A 464 -20.85 3.82 10.32
C HIS A 464 -20.36 4.95 11.23
N LEU A 465 -19.14 4.84 11.76
CA LEU A 465 -18.52 5.90 12.57
C LEU A 465 -18.48 7.23 11.80
N GLY A 466 -18.11 7.21 10.52
CA GLY A 466 -18.06 8.42 9.71
C GLY A 466 -19.42 9.03 9.39
N ARG A 467 -20.53 8.31 9.55
CA ARG A 467 -21.88 8.90 9.44
C ARG A 467 -22.33 9.62 10.71
N HIS A 468 -21.76 9.28 11.86
CA HIS A 468 -22.31 9.66 13.16
C HIS A 468 -21.35 10.41 14.10
N MET A 469 -20.04 10.37 13.84
CA MET A 469 -19.06 11.20 14.55
C MET A 469 -19.17 12.68 14.14
N ALA A 470 -18.81 13.58 15.06
CA ALA A 470 -18.75 15.00 14.78
C ALA A 470 -17.66 15.33 13.75
N ASP A 471 -17.91 16.34 12.93
CA ASP A 471 -16.91 16.90 12.02
C ASP A 471 -15.69 17.38 12.81
N GLY A 472 -14.48 17.11 12.30
CA GLY A 472 -13.23 17.38 13.00
C GLY A 472 -12.82 16.38 14.09
N ALA A 473 -13.71 15.46 14.52
CA ALA A 473 -13.37 14.44 15.52
C ALA A 473 -12.30 13.46 15.00
N ALA A 474 -11.48 12.93 15.90
CA ALA A 474 -10.40 12.00 15.54
C ALA A 474 -10.84 10.53 15.64
N LEU A 475 -10.35 9.72 14.72
CA LEU A 475 -10.49 8.27 14.70
C LEU A 475 -9.09 7.64 14.78
N VAL A 476 -8.89 6.77 15.77
CA VAL A 476 -7.67 5.96 15.93
C VAL A 476 -8.04 4.51 15.65
N VAL A 477 -7.48 3.91 14.60
CA VAL A 477 -7.80 2.53 14.19
C VAL A 477 -6.59 1.65 14.37
N ARG A 478 -6.73 0.55 15.12
CA ARG A 478 -5.75 -0.53 15.15
C ARG A 478 -5.86 -1.39 13.91
N SER A 479 -4.74 -1.66 13.27
CA SER A 479 -4.57 -2.45 12.05
C SER A 479 -3.38 -3.41 12.23
N ALA A 480 -2.94 -4.04 11.14
CA ALA A 480 -1.73 -4.83 11.07
C ALA A 480 -1.00 -4.60 9.73
N HIS A 481 0.24 -5.09 9.65
CA HIS A 481 1.08 -4.99 8.47
C HIS A 481 2.02 -6.20 8.36
N GLY A 482 2.30 -6.63 7.14
CA GLY A 482 3.13 -7.81 6.85
C GLY A 482 2.61 -9.08 7.54
N ALA A 483 3.53 -9.87 8.11
CA ALA A 483 3.20 -11.12 8.80
C ALA A 483 2.27 -10.96 10.01
N ARG A 484 2.24 -9.78 10.66
CA ARG A 484 1.30 -9.50 11.75
C ARG A 484 -0.16 -9.53 11.29
N GLY A 485 -0.41 -9.45 9.98
CA GLY A 485 -1.72 -9.61 9.40
C GLY A 485 -2.30 -11.03 9.48
N PHE A 486 -1.53 -12.04 9.94
CA PHE A 486 -2.07 -13.34 10.36
C PHE A 486 -2.77 -13.30 11.72
N LEU A 487 -2.43 -12.31 12.57
CA LEU A 487 -2.98 -12.15 13.91
C LEU A 487 -4.22 -11.24 13.92
N TYR A 488 -4.17 -10.17 13.13
CA TYR A 488 -5.21 -9.13 13.11
C TYR A 488 -5.62 -8.74 11.68
N PRO A 489 -6.84 -8.20 11.49
CA PRO A 489 -7.25 -7.67 10.20
C PRO A 489 -6.41 -6.46 9.79
N ILE A 490 -5.99 -6.45 8.53
CA ILE A 490 -5.37 -5.29 7.89
C ILE A 490 -6.48 -4.36 7.40
N VAL A 491 -6.36 -3.08 7.74
CA VAL A 491 -7.26 -2.02 7.31
C VAL A 491 -6.58 -1.23 6.20
N ASP A 492 -7.24 -1.15 5.04
CA ASP A 492 -6.81 -0.29 3.94
C ASP A 492 -7.15 1.18 4.27
N PRO A 493 -6.18 2.10 4.21
CA PRO A 493 -6.45 3.54 4.33
C PRO A 493 -7.54 4.05 3.39
N GLU A 494 -7.73 3.46 2.20
CA GLU A 494 -8.83 3.83 1.30
C GLU A 494 -10.21 3.50 1.88
N ASP A 495 -10.35 2.45 2.69
CA ASP A 495 -11.60 2.15 3.39
C ASP A 495 -11.92 3.22 4.43
N ILE A 496 -10.89 3.74 5.11
CA ILE A 496 -11.01 4.87 6.03
C ILE A 496 -11.47 6.14 5.31
N ARG A 497 -10.88 6.43 4.14
CA ARG A 497 -11.27 7.59 3.32
C ARG A 497 -12.69 7.47 2.80
N ARG A 498 -13.07 6.31 2.28
CA ARG A 498 -14.44 6.01 1.82
C ARG A 498 -15.45 6.10 2.95
N GLY A 499 -15.03 5.79 4.18
CA GLY A 499 -15.82 5.99 5.40
C GLY A 499 -16.04 7.45 5.79
N GLY A 500 -15.44 8.43 5.12
CA GLY A 500 -15.65 9.87 5.40
C GLY A 500 -14.57 10.51 6.26
N PHE A 501 -13.41 9.87 6.40
CA PHE A 501 -12.28 10.40 7.17
C PHE A 501 -11.13 10.84 6.26
N ASP A 502 -10.35 11.81 6.72
CA ASP A 502 -9.05 12.16 6.16
C ASP A 502 -7.98 11.37 6.92
N VAL A 503 -7.20 10.55 6.21
CA VAL A 503 -6.15 9.73 6.83
C VAL A 503 -4.91 10.59 7.01
N LEU A 504 -4.54 10.87 8.26
CA LEU A 504 -3.46 11.77 8.61
C LEU A 504 -2.11 11.05 8.76
N ALA A 505 -2.13 9.83 9.27
CA ALA A 505 -0.93 9.01 9.43
C ALA A 505 -1.26 7.52 9.45
N VAL A 506 -0.32 6.71 8.94
CA VAL A 506 -0.29 5.26 9.12
C VAL A 506 1.07 4.89 9.70
N TYR A 507 1.07 4.20 10.84
CA TYR A 507 2.28 3.78 11.52
C TYR A 507 2.33 2.25 11.64
N HIS A 508 3.45 1.68 11.19
CA HIS A 508 3.73 0.25 11.28
C HIS A 508 4.90 0.04 12.27
N PRO A 509 4.65 -0.52 13.46
CA PRO A 509 5.72 -0.80 14.41
C PRO A 509 6.72 -1.83 13.87
N ASP A 510 8.01 -1.65 14.21
CA ASP A 510 9.11 -2.55 13.87
C ASP A 510 9.67 -3.30 15.10
N ASP A 511 9.03 -3.14 16.25
CA ASP A 511 9.42 -3.71 17.55
C ASP A 511 8.36 -4.73 18.05
N GLU A 512 8.34 -4.96 19.36
CA GLU A 512 7.40 -5.88 20.01
C GLU A 512 5.93 -5.41 19.92
N VAL A 513 5.66 -4.15 19.55
CA VAL A 513 4.31 -3.67 19.32
C VAL A 513 3.73 -4.35 18.08
N ILE A 514 2.57 -4.97 18.25
CA ILE A 514 1.95 -5.78 17.18
C ILE A 514 1.04 -4.92 16.29
N ASN A 515 0.17 -4.10 16.88
CA ASN A 515 -0.82 -3.37 16.08
C ASN A 515 -0.20 -2.19 15.33
N SER A 516 -0.48 -2.11 14.03
CA SER A 516 -0.33 -0.86 13.29
C SER A 516 -1.41 0.13 13.73
N VAL A 517 -1.13 1.43 13.61
CA VAL A 517 -2.05 2.49 14.04
C VAL A 517 -2.32 3.42 12.86
N ILE A 518 -3.60 3.68 12.60
CA ILE A 518 -4.05 4.68 11.63
C ILE A 518 -4.68 5.84 12.42
N ILE A 519 -4.19 7.05 12.18
CA ILE A 519 -4.79 8.28 12.69
C ILE A 519 -5.56 8.94 11.55
N ALA A 520 -6.84 9.19 11.79
CA ALA A 520 -7.71 9.84 10.82
C ALA A 520 -8.58 10.91 11.49
N ARG A 521 -9.08 11.85 10.70
CA ARG A 521 -9.98 12.93 11.18
C ARG A 521 -11.24 12.98 10.34
N LYS A 522 -12.40 13.12 10.98
CA LYS A 522 -13.68 13.23 10.29
C LYS A 522 -13.69 14.47 9.39
N THR A 523 -14.01 14.29 8.11
CA THR A 523 -14.08 15.39 7.13
C THR A 523 -15.35 16.21 7.26
N ASP A 524 -15.24 17.53 7.14
CA ASP A 524 -16.37 18.45 7.23
C ASP A 524 -17.37 18.22 6.09
N ALA A 525 -18.64 17.98 6.42
CA ALA A 525 -19.68 17.77 5.41
C ALA A 525 -19.94 19.03 4.55
N HIS A 526 -19.66 20.22 5.11
CA HIS A 526 -19.89 21.52 4.48
C HIS A 526 -18.79 22.00 3.51
N ALA A 527 -17.67 21.28 3.41
CA ALA A 527 -16.62 21.60 2.43
C ALA A 527 -16.97 21.16 0.98
N LYS A 528 -18.13 20.53 0.77
CA LYS A 528 -18.66 20.16 -0.56
C LYS A 528 -19.53 21.27 -1.18
N GLY A 529 -18.95 22.43 -1.45
CA GLY A 529 -19.49 23.37 -2.45
C GLY A 529 -19.16 22.90 -3.88
N PRO A 530 -19.85 23.40 -4.93
CA PRO A 530 -19.57 23.00 -6.31
C PRO A 530 -18.15 23.46 -6.67
N GLN A 531 -17.23 22.51 -6.77
CA GLN A 531 -15.84 22.78 -7.07
C GLN A 531 -15.69 23.13 -8.55
N ASN A 532 -15.56 24.43 -8.84
CA ASN A 532 -14.83 24.90 -10.00
C ASN A 532 -13.37 24.43 -9.89
N GLY A 533 -12.96 23.52 -10.79
CA GLY A 533 -11.69 23.56 -11.51
C GLY A 533 -10.34 23.46 -10.79
N HIS A 534 -10.27 23.38 -9.46
CA HIS A 534 -8.99 23.23 -8.75
C HIS A 534 -9.05 22.06 -7.79
N ALA A 535 -8.71 20.88 -8.33
CA ALA A 535 -8.33 19.73 -7.52
C ALA A 535 -7.15 20.14 -6.64
N HIS A 536 -7.40 20.40 -5.36
CA HIS A 536 -6.35 20.35 -4.36
C HIS A 536 -5.72 18.97 -4.46
N ALA A 537 -4.48 18.92 -4.95
CA ALA A 537 -3.64 17.73 -4.89
C ALA A 537 -3.69 17.20 -3.46
N ARG A 538 -4.43 16.12 -3.23
CA ARG A 538 -4.41 15.37 -1.98
C ARG A 538 -3.01 14.79 -1.87
N GLY A 539 -2.16 15.47 -1.10
CA GLY A 539 -0.77 15.07 -0.88
C GLY A 539 -0.68 13.63 -0.37
N ALA A 540 0.48 13.00 -0.60
CA ALA A 540 0.76 11.65 -0.14
C ALA A 540 0.48 11.51 1.36
N VAL A 541 -0.29 10.48 1.76
CA VAL A 541 -0.44 10.14 3.17
C VAL A 541 0.93 9.74 3.71
N PRO A 542 1.42 10.37 4.79
CA PRO A 542 2.70 9.99 5.35
C PRO A 542 2.55 8.59 5.97
N ILE A 543 3.16 7.60 5.32
CA ILE A 543 3.53 6.34 5.98
C ILE A 543 4.70 6.71 6.89
N VAL A 544 4.49 6.59 8.19
CA VAL A 544 5.45 7.03 9.19
C VAL A 544 6.26 5.82 9.61
N SER A 545 7.53 5.78 9.22
CA SER A 545 8.44 4.74 9.69
C SER A 545 8.95 5.03 11.10
N PRO A 546 9.26 4.00 11.91
CA PRO A 546 9.97 4.18 13.18
C PRO A 546 11.29 4.95 12.98
N PRO A 547 11.73 5.77 13.95
CA PRO A 547 13.01 6.45 13.86
C PRO A 547 14.17 5.43 13.74
N CYS A 548 15.11 5.71 12.83
CA CYS A 548 16.32 4.92 12.58
C CYS A 548 17.03 4.56 13.91
N LYS A 549 17.61 3.35 14.01
CA LYS A 549 18.33 2.86 15.20
C LYS A 549 19.42 3.83 15.72
N CYS A 550 20.00 4.68 14.87
CA CYS A 550 20.94 5.73 15.29
C CYS A 550 20.28 6.79 16.20
N CYS A 551 19.02 7.14 15.96
CA CYS A 551 18.28 8.11 16.76
C CYS A 551 17.77 7.52 18.10
N LYS A 552 17.58 6.18 18.18
CA LYS A 552 17.20 5.48 19.42
C LYS A 552 18.29 5.58 20.50
N MET A 553 19.58 5.71 20.14
CA MET A 553 20.68 5.88 21.10
C MET A 553 20.66 7.24 21.80
N GLU A 554 20.35 8.31 21.06
CA GLU A 554 20.28 9.67 21.62
C GLU A 554 19.02 9.86 22.50
N ALA A 555 17.89 9.28 22.08
CA ALA A 555 16.65 9.29 22.86
C ALA A 555 16.77 8.47 24.15
N ASN A 556 17.40 7.28 24.12
CA ASN A 556 17.63 6.47 25.32
C ASN A 556 18.60 7.14 26.32
N ALA A 557 19.53 7.97 25.85
CA ALA A 557 20.41 8.74 26.71
C ALA A 557 19.67 9.91 27.41
N LEU A 558 18.67 10.50 26.75
CA LEU A 558 17.78 11.50 27.33
C LEU A 558 16.79 10.86 28.32
N GLN A 559 16.21 9.72 27.96
CA GLN A 559 15.22 9.01 28.77
C GLN A 559 15.85 8.42 30.05
N LYS A 560 17.09 7.92 29.99
CA LYS A 560 17.86 7.54 31.20
C LYS A 560 18.19 8.72 32.12
N ARG A 561 18.34 9.95 31.57
CA ARG A 561 18.53 11.16 32.38
C ARG A 561 17.23 11.59 33.06
N GLU A 562 16.08 11.40 32.42
CA GLU A 562 14.75 11.69 32.98
C GLU A 562 14.31 10.63 34.02
N GLU A 563 14.61 9.35 33.82
CA GLU A 563 14.37 8.27 34.81
C GLU A 563 15.26 8.41 36.05
N MET A 564 16.51 8.89 35.91
CA MET A 564 17.33 9.23 37.07
C MET A 564 16.80 10.45 37.84
N ALA A 565 16.14 11.40 37.17
CA ALA A 565 15.56 12.57 37.83
C ALA A 565 14.24 12.27 38.57
N THR A 566 13.47 11.26 38.14
CA THR A 566 12.23 10.83 38.82
C THR A 566 12.48 9.89 40.00
N THR A 567 13.65 9.23 40.06
CA THR A 567 14.04 8.39 41.20
C THR A 567 14.44 9.22 42.44
N GLU A 568 14.72 10.52 42.29
CA GLU A 568 15.02 11.44 43.41
C GLU A 568 13.78 12.08 44.06
N LEU A 569 12.56 11.78 43.58
CA LEU A 569 11.31 12.40 44.08
C LEU A 569 10.30 11.42 44.69
N SER A 570 10.72 10.21 45.08
CA SER A 570 9.88 9.27 45.83
C SER A 570 10.04 9.41 47.35
N ILE A 571 9.20 10.26 47.97
CA ILE A 571 8.45 10.01 49.23
C ILE A 571 7.04 10.57 49.06
#